data_AF-A0A919RP66-F1
#
_entry.id   AF-A0A919RP66-F1
#
_cell.length_a   1.000
_cell.length_b   1.000
_cell.length_c   1.000
_cell.angle_alpha   90.00
_cell.angle_beta   90.00
_cell.angle_gamma   90.00
#
_symmetry.space_group_name_H-M   'P 1'
#
loop_
_entity.id
_entity.type
_entity.pdbx_description
1 polymer ?
#
loop_
_entity_poly.entity_id
_entity_poly.type
_entity_poly.pdbx_seq_one_letter_code
_entity_poly.pdbx_strand_id
1 'polypeptide(L)'
;MEMFGIRVQVTACPDYSAVDGFALVPGQRAIVATWVRTEALWQADTTTARAALRGYHEALREVTDQSVMTGPNPEARLRAMAGYLDLDWRWVTRRCRDLGDCGLSNLVRPRSRLVSIEAVDQVLRFLGSLAVV
;
A
#
# COMPACT_ATOMS: atom_id res chain seq x y z
N MET A 1 -2.66 -4.71 0.13
CA MET A 1 -3.14 -4.42 1.50
C MET A 1 -4.66 -4.27 1.51
N GLU A 2 -5.20 -3.31 0.75
CA GLU A 2 -6.66 -3.11 0.60
C GLU A 2 -7.45 -4.37 0.21
N MET A 3 -6.93 -5.19 -0.72
CA MET A 3 -7.52 -6.50 -1.09
C MET A 3 -7.71 -7.47 0.10
N PHE A 4 -6.88 -7.35 1.13
CA PHE A 4 -6.94 -8.19 2.33
C PHE A 4 -7.62 -7.49 3.52
N GLY A 5 -8.30 -6.37 3.29
CA GLY A 5 -8.94 -5.59 4.35
C GLY A 5 -7.96 -4.84 5.26
N ILE A 6 -6.68 -4.78 4.89
CA ILE A 6 -5.68 -4.00 5.64
C ILE A 6 -5.76 -2.56 5.17
N ARG A 7 -6.25 -1.68 6.05
CA ARG A 7 -6.39 -0.24 5.79
C ARG A 7 -5.01 0.41 5.77
N VAL A 8 -4.73 1.16 4.72
CA VAL A 8 -3.47 1.90 4.54
C VAL A 8 -3.73 3.39 4.72
N GLN A 9 -2.81 4.07 5.40
CA GLN A 9 -2.77 5.53 5.43
C GLN A 9 -1.53 6.00 4.69
N VAL A 10 -1.68 7.02 3.86
CA VAL A 10 -0.59 7.63 3.09
C VAL A 10 -0.68 9.12 3.29
N THR A 11 0.40 9.76 3.71
CA THR A 11 0.47 11.21 3.89
C THR A 11 1.58 11.81 3.06
N ALA A 12 1.31 13.01 2.54
CA ALA A 12 2.30 13.88 1.92
C ALA A 12 2.93 14.86 2.93
N CYS A 13 2.49 14.84 4.20
CA CYS A 13 2.97 15.75 5.23
C CYS A 13 4.48 15.53 5.48
N PRO A 14 5.34 16.55 5.28
CA PRO A 14 6.78 16.42 5.41
C PRO A 14 7.25 16.01 6.80
N ASP A 15 6.47 16.31 7.85
CA ASP A 15 6.81 16.01 9.25
C ASP A 15 6.96 14.50 9.50
N TYR A 16 6.28 13.67 8.71
CA TYR A 16 6.38 12.21 8.78
C TYR A 16 7.42 11.63 7.82
N SER A 17 8.20 12.46 7.13
CA SER A 17 9.20 11.97 6.18
C SER A 17 10.26 11.09 6.86
N ALA A 18 10.59 11.35 8.12
CA ALA A 18 11.54 10.55 8.91
C ALA A 18 10.93 9.27 9.50
N VAL A 19 9.60 9.08 9.43
CA VAL A 19 8.93 7.88 9.93
C VAL A 19 8.98 6.82 8.84
N ASP A 20 9.62 5.68 9.14
CA ASP A 20 9.64 4.53 8.23
C ASP A 20 8.22 4.03 7.95
N GLY A 21 8.00 3.45 6.77
CA GLY A 21 6.76 2.74 6.49
C GLY A 21 6.57 1.59 7.46
N PHE A 22 5.39 1.48 8.08
CA PHE A 22 5.11 0.43 9.06
C PHE A 22 3.71 -0.16 8.92
N ALA A 23 3.58 -1.42 9.34
CA ALA A 23 2.31 -2.08 9.60
C ALA A 23 2.18 -2.32 11.12
N LEU A 24 1.13 -1.78 11.72
CA LEU A 24 0.91 -1.83 13.17
C LEU A 24 -0.19 -2.82 13.52
N VAL A 25 0.11 -3.75 14.43
CA VAL A 25 -0.91 -4.44 15.23
C VAL A 25 -0.98 -3.70 16.57
N PRO A 26 -2.04 -2.90 16.83
CA PRO A 26 -2.09 -1.99 17.96
C PRO A 26 -1.75 -2.68 19.29
N GLY A 27 -0.79 -2.11 20.03
CA GLY A 27 -0.36 -2.61 21.34
C GLY A 27 0.44 -3.92 21.33
N GLN A 28 0.62 -4.57 20.18
CA GLN A 28 1.27 -5.88 20.10
C GLN A 28 2.63 -5.83 19.40
N ARG A 29 2.66 -5.37 18.15
CA ARG A 29 3.87 -5.34 17.33
C ARG A 29 3.74 -4.36 16.17
N ALA A 30 4.87 -3.86 15.70
CA ALA A 30 4.99 -3.16 14.44
C ALA A 30 5.98 -3.90 13.54
N ILE A 31 5.63 -4.02 12.27
CA ILE A 31 6.55 -4.44 11.22
C ILE A 31 6.97 -3.17 10.49
N VAL A 32 8.24 -2.84 10.56
CA VAL A 32 8.84 -1.71 9.85
C VAL A 32 9.37 -2.22 8.55
N ALA A 33 8.95 -1.62 7.44
CA ALA A 33 9.34 -2.06 6.13
C ALA A 33 9.53 -0.84 5.22
N THR A 34 10.79 -0.45 5.04
CA THR A 34 11.16 0.72 4.25
C THR A 34 11.38 0.28 2.81
N TRP A 35 10.32 0.42 1.99
CA TRP A 35 10.34 0.00 0.58
C TRP A 35 10.58 1.15 -0.41
N VAL A 36 10.40 2.41 0.02
CA VAL A 36 10.23 3.54 -0.90
C VAL A 36 11.19 4.69 -0.61
N ARG A 37 12.05 4.58 0.41
CA ARG A 37 12.90 5.70 0.80
C ARG A 37 14.33 5.24 1.10
N THR A 38 15.27 6.02 0.55
CA THR A 38 16.71 6.12 0.84
C THR A 38 17.66 5.29 -0.04
N GLU A 39 18.87 5.82 -0.21
CA GLU A 39 20.07 5.10 -0.67
C GLU A 39 20.48 3.95 0.29
N ALA A 40 19.73 3.73 1.38
CA ALA A 40 19.97 2.65 2.32
C ALA A 40 19.45 1.32 1.78
N LEU A 41 20.02 0.24 2.34
CA LEU A 41 19.60 -1.12 2.07
C LEU A 41 18.14 -1.32 2.54
N TRP A 42 17.37 -2.05 1.73
CA TRP A 42 16.05 -2.55 2.10
C TRP A 42 16.09 -3.18 3.50
N GLN A 43 15.31 -2.63 4.42
CA GLN A 43 15.18 -3.16 5.78
C GLN A 43 13.74 -3.53 6.06
N ALA A 44 13.56 -4.78 6.51
CA ALA A 44 12.34 -5.24 7.15
C ALA A 44 12.71 -5.67 8.57
N ASP A 45 12.07 -5.07 9.56
CA ASP A 45 12.28 -5.38 10.98
C ASP A 45 10.95 -5.49 11.72
N THR A 46 10.95 -6.11 12.89
CA THR A 46 9.79 -6.22 13.76
C THR A 46 10.14 -5.75 15.16
N THR A 47 9.28 -4.90 15.73
CA THR A 47 9.44 -4.44 17.11
C THR A 47 8.19 -4.67 17.94
N THR A 48 8.42 -4.99 19.21
CA THR A 48 7.41 -5.08 20.28
C THR A 48 7.67 -4.06 21.39
N ALA A 49 8.66 -3.19 21.21
CA ALA A 49 9.06 -2.21 22.22
C ALA A 49 7.93 -1.18 22.44
N ARG A 50 7.42 -1.10 23.68
CA ARG A 50 6.25 -0.25 24.02
C ARG A 50 6.39 1.21 23.61
N ALA A 51 7.58 1.80 23.76
CA ALA A 51 7.83 3.18 23.35
C ALA A 51 7.68 3.37 21.83
N ALA A 52 8.25 2.46 21.04
CA ALA A 52 8.12 2.48 19.57
C ALA A 52 6.65 2.27 19.13
N LEU A 53 5.95 1.31 19.75
CA LEU A 53 4.54 1.05 19.44
C LEU A 53 3.65 2.27 19.74
N ARG A 54 3.94 3.02 20.82
CA ARG A 54 3.24 4.26 21.14
C ARG A 54 3.47 5.32 20.07
N GLY A 55 4.73 5.54 19.67
CA GLY A 55 5.05 6.51 18.61
C GLY A 55 4.36 6.19 17.28
N TYR A 56 4.34 4.92 16.85
CA TYR A 56 3.61 4.52 15.65
C TYR A 56 2.10 4.69 15.77
N HIS A 57 1.53 4.45 16.95
CA HIS A 57 0.11 4.66 17.18
C HIS A 57 -0.28 6.15 17.12
N GLU A 58 0.55 7.02 17.71
CA GLU A 58 0.37 8.47 17.66
C GLU A 58 0.47 8.99 16.22
N ALA A 59 1.52 8.61 15.48
CA ALA A 59 1.67 8.98 14.07
C ALA A 59 0.49 8.49 13.22
N LEU A 60 0.03 7.25 13.41
CA LEU A 60 -1.12 6.73 12.67
C LEU A 60 -2.42 7.51 12.97
N ARG A 61 -2.62 7.89 14.23
CA ARG A 61 -3.79 8.67 14.65
C ARG A 61 -3.79 10.06 13.99
N GLU A 62 -2.66 10.75 14.02
CA GLU A 62 -2.52 12.09 13.44
C GLU A 62 -2.67 12.07 11.91
N VAL A 63 -2.07 11.09 11.24
CA VAL A 63 -2.10 10.98 9.78
C VAL A 63 -3.46 10.53 9.25
N THR A 64 -4.29 9.86 10.05
CA THR A 64 -5.58 9.32 9.58
C THR A 64 -6.48 10.40 8.98
N ASP A 65 -6.50 11.60 9.56
CA ASP A 65 -7.33 12.71 9.09
C ASP A 65 -6.73 13.44 7.87
N GLN A 66 -5.42 13.27 7.64
CA GLN A 66 -4.65 13.92 6.57
C GLN A 66 -4.32 12.97 5.42
N SER A 67 -4.77 11.72 5.50
CA SER A 67 -4.43 10.68 4.53
C SER A 67 -4.97 11.03 3.15
N VAL A 68 -4.15 10.84 2.11
CA VAL A 68 -4.60 10.97 0.72
C VAL A 68 -5.50 9.81 0.29
N MET A 69 -5.52 8.72 1.05
CA MET A 69 -6.37 7.54 0.82
C MET A 69 -7.70 7.68 1.56
N THR A 70 -8.57 8.60 1.11
CA THR A 70 -9.86 8.86 1.77
C THR A 70 -11.00 8.00 1.21
N GLY A 71 -11.98 7.69 2.06
CA GLY A 71 -13.21 7.01 1.65
C GLY A 71 -13.58 5.74 2.44
N PRO A 72 -14.86 5.33 2.39
CA PRO A 72 -15.39 4.27 3.25
C PRO A 72 -14.96 2.87 2.80
N ASN A 73 -14.73 2.67 1.51
CA ASN A 73 -14.42 1.36 0.92
C ASN A 73 -13.08 1.38 0.15
N PRO A 74 -12.52 0.21 -0.20
CA PRO A 74 -11.27 0.12 -0.94
C PRO A 74 -11.26 0.89 -2.27
N GLU A 75 -12.37 0.88 -3.03
CA GLU A 75 -12.48 1.60 -4.30
C GLU A 75 -12.26 3.10 -4.10
N ALA A 76 -13.00 3.71 -3.17
CA ALA A 76 -12.92 5.14 -2.90
C ALA A 76 -11.50 5.56 -2.49
N ARG A 77 -10.85 4.78 -1.61
CA ARG A 77 -9.48 5.05 -1.14
C ARG A 77 -8.44 4.91 -2.24
N LEU A 78 -8.53 3.87 -3.05
CA LEU A 78 -7.60 3.64 -4.16
C LEU A 78 -7.82 4.65 -5.29
N ARG A 79 -9.06 5.10 -5.50
CA ARG A 79 -9.38 6.20 -6.42
C ARG A 79 -8.85 7.54 -5.94
N ALA A 80 -8.93 7.83 -4.64
CA ALA A 80 -8.32 9.01 -4.05
C ALA A 80 -6.79 8.98 -4.20
N MET A 81 -6.16 7.83 -3.97
CA MET A 81 -4.73 7.63 -4.22
C MET A 81 -4.35 7.84 -5.70
N ALA A 82 -5.15 7.32 -6.64
CA ALA A 82 -4.93 7.55 -8.06
C ALA A 82 -5.00 9.04 -8.41
N GLY A 83 -5.98 9.76 -7.85
CA GLY A 83 -6.09 11.21 -8.00
C GLY A 83 -4.88 11.97 -7.44
N TYR A 84 -4.36 11.56 -6.27
CA TYR A 84 -3.15 12.13 -5.69
C TYR A 84 -1.90 11.91 -6.57
N LEU A 85 -1.81 10.75 -7.22
CA LEU A 85 -0.71 10.40 -8.14
C LEU A 85 -0.90 10.95 -9.57
N ASP A 86 -1.96 11.72 -9.83
CA ASP A 86 -2.33 12.20 -11.17
C ASP A 86 -2.53 11.06 -12.19
N LEU A 87 -3.14 9.96 -11.74
CA LEU A 87 -3.45 8.79 -12.55
C LEU A 87 -4.95 8.73 -12.87
N ASP A 88 -5.29 8.57 -14.15
CA ASP A 88 -6.68 8.36 -14.56
C ASP A 88 -7.22 7.02 -14.02
N TRP A 89 -8.23 7.11 -13.15
CA TRP A 89 -8.82 5.94 -12.47
C TRP A 89 -9.39 4.90 -13.45
N ARG A 90 -10.04 5.35 -14.54
CA ARG A 90 -10.65 4.44 -15.51
C ARG A 90 -9.58 3.72 -16.33
N TRP A 91 -8.50 4.41 -16.68
CA TRP A 91 -7.35 3.83 -17.34
C TRP A 91 -6.66 2.81 -16.44
N VAL A 92 -6.38 3.15 -15.17
CA VAL A 92 -5.73 2.24 -14.22
C VAL A 92 -6.55 0.96 -14.04
N THR A 93 -7.83 1.08 -13.70
CA THR A 93 -8.69 -0.09 -13.47
C THR A 93 -8.87 -0.94 -14.72
N ARG A 94 -9.10 -0.34 -15.89
CA ARG A 94 -9.16 -1.08 -17.17
C ARG A 94 -7.85 -1.81 -17.44
N ARG A 95 -6.72 -1.12 -17.29
CA ARG A 95 -5.41 -1.72 -17.58
C ARG A 95 -5.09 -2.86 -16.62
N CYS A 96 -5.44 -2.74 -15.35
CA CYS A 96 -5.32 -3.81 -14.38
C CYS A 96 -6.20 -5.02 -14.73
N ARG A 97 -7.43 -4.80 -15.22
CA ARG A 97 -8.29 -5.88 -15.73
C ARG A 97 -7.64 -6.59 -16.91
N ASP A 98 -7.26 -5.87 -17.95
CA ASP A 98 -6.65 -6.45 -19.15
C ASP A 98 -5.41 -7.29 -18.80
N LEU A 99 -4.53 -6.77 -17.92
CA LEU A 99 -3.35 -7.48 -17.48
C LEU A 99 -3.67 -8.68 -16.59
N GLY A 100 -4.68 -8.58 -15.72
CA GLY A 100 -5.13 -9.68 -14.87
C GLY A 100 -5.78 -10.83 -15.64
N ASP A 101 -6.43 -10.52 -16.78
CA ASP A 101 -7.02 -11.49 -17.71
C ASP A 101 -5.95 -12.17 -18.56
N CYS A 102 -4.94 -11.42 -19.04
CA CYS A 102 -3.80 -12.00 -19.76
C CYS A 102 -2.86 -12.81 -18.86
N GLY A 103 -2.67 -12.38 -17.61
CA GLY A 103 -1.67 -12.92 -16.68
C GLY A 103 -0.25 -12.44 -16.98
N LEU A 104 0.56 -12.24 -15.92
CA LEU A 104 1.91 -11.70 -16.06
C LEU A 104 3.01 -12.75 -16.30
N SER A 105 2.70 -14.05 -16.21
CA SER A 105 3.68 -15.15 -16.32
C SER A 105 4.49 -15.13 -17.61
N ASN A 106 3.89 -14.66 -18.71
CA ASN A 106 4.54 -14.56 -20.02
C ASN A 106 5.11 -13.16 -20.31
N LEU A 107 4.83 -12.17 -19.47
CA LEU A 107 5.20 -10.77 -19.67
C LEU A 107 6.40 -10.35 -18.83
N VAL A 108 6.55 -10.93 -17.64
CA VAL A 108 7.55 -10.53 -16.66
C VAL A 108 8.28 -11.76 -16.12
N ARG A 109 9.62 -11.68 -16.05
CA ARG A 109 10.43 -12.62 -15.28
C ARG A 109 10.83 -11.96 -13.96
N PRO A 110 10.19 -12.28 -12.84
CA PRO A 110 10.55 -11.70 -11.56
C PRO A 110 12.00 -12.10 -11.21
N ARG A 111 12.79 -11.11 -10.81
CA ARG A 111 14.16 -11.31 -10.33
C ARG A 111 14.22 -11.44 -8.80
N SER A 112 13.13 -11.11 -8.11
CA SER A 112 13.01 -11.22 -6.66
C SER A 112 12.24 -12.48 -6.28
N ARG A 113 12.76 -13.23 -5.32
CA ARG A 113 12.07 -14.38 -4.70
C ARG A 113 10.95 -13.95 -3.75
N LEU A 114 10.88 -12.65 -3.44
CA LEU A 114 9.87 -12.06 -2.54
C LEU A 114 8.63 -11.54 -3.30
N VAL A 115 8.66 -11.56 -4.63
CA VAL A 115 7.53 -11.12 -5.47
C VAL A 115 7.01 -12.31 -6.27
N SER A 116 5.80 -12.75 -5.92
CA SER A 116 5.10 -13.82 -6.65
C SER A 116 4.30 -13.23 -7.82
N ILE A 117 4.45 -13.78 -9.02
CA ILE A 117 3.64 -13.41 -10.20
C ILE A 117 2.16 -13.62 -9.89
N GLU A 118 1.81 -14.73 -9.26
CA GLU A 118 0.42 -15.06 -8.90
C GLU A 118 -0.18 -13.99 -7.98
N ALA A 119 0.59 -13.53 -6.99
CA ALA A 119 0.13 -12.47 -6.09
C ALA A 119 -0.08 -11.15 -6.83
N VAL A 120 0.77 -10.82 -7.81
CA VAL A 120 0.57 -9.62 -8.64
C VAL A 120 -0.67 -9.77 -9.52
N ASP A 121 -0.88 -10.92 -10.15
CA ASP A 121 -2.09 -11.19 -10.94
C ASP A 121 -3.37 -11.05 -10.10
N GLN A 122 -3.37 -11.53 -8.85
CA GLN A 122 -4.50 -11.35 -7.92
C GLN A 122 -4.77 -9.86 -7.63
N VAL A 123 -3.72 -9.08 -7.38
CA VAL A 123 -3.86 -7.63 -7.16
C VAL A 123 -4.39 -6.91 -8.40
N LEU A 124 -3.93 -7.29 -9.59
CA LEU A 124 -4.42 -6.72 -10.85
C LEU A 124 -5.91 -7.03 -11.07
N ARG A 125 -6.34 -8.28 -10.84
CA ARG A 125 -7.76 -8.64 -10.92
C ARG A 125 -8.61 -7.91 -9.90
N PHE A 126 -8.12 -7.78 -8.67
CA PHE A 126 -8.80 -7.00 -7.63
C PHE A 126 -8.99 -5.54 -8.05
N LEU A 127 -7.92 -4.86 -8.49
CA LEU A 127 -8.05 -3.48 -8.99
C LEU A 127 -8.98 -3.39 -10.21
N GLY A 128 -8.90 -4.36 -11.13
CA GLY A 128 -9.75 -4.44 -12.31
C GLY A 128 -11.23 -4.69 -12.00
N SER A 129 -11.55 -5.30 -10.85
CA SER A 129 -12.93 -5.53 -10.40
C SER A 129 -13.53 -4.33 -9.67
N LEU A 130 -12.74 -3.33 -9.27
CA LEU A 130 -13.23 -2.11 -8.61
C LEU A 130 -13.79 -1.08 -9.59
N ALA A 131 -13.68 -1.30 -10.90
CA ALA A 131 -14.37 -0.46 -11.87
C ALA A 131 -15.82 -0.94 -12.02
N VAL A 132 -16.77 -0.10 -11.58
CA VAL A 132 -18.18 -0.22 -11.95
C VAL A 132 -18.29 -0.13 -13.47
N VAL A 133 -19.03 -1.07 -14.07
CA VAL A 133 -19.39 -1.11 -15.51
C VAL A 133 -20.11 0.18 -15.90
#